data_AF-A0A370GL97-F1
#
_entry.id   AF-A0A370GL97-F1
#
_cell.length_a   1.000
_cell.length_b   1.000
_cell.length_c   1.000
_cell.angle_alpha   90.00
_cell.angle_beta   90.00
_cell.angle_gamma   90.00
#
_symmetry.space_group_name_H-M   'P 1'
#
loop_
_entity.id
_entity.type
_entity.pdbx_description
1 polymer ?
#
loop_
_entity_poly.entity_id
_entity_poly.type
_entity_poly.pdbx_seq_one_letter_code
_entity_poly.pdbx_strand_id
1 'polypeptide(L)'
;MPQDNADVAAARLSEQAFKIAGLIILSIRFVQGWIFWGGGSRRFIYAPQKLDPEASQWMANKLQSAMPGALLGMSDLISFLLHHFYLLYAAIIIFSLAELVSGAALMLGCFTRVSGFITALISITLMLIFGWQGSTCMDEWTMAVANLAIGLTLALSGSPIYSVDHWLLRRYPRLNKQWWFLSLASGPWSFTTLRRVSLFYCAFTILFTLSTYNYYRGAIFSSYHPGPVSASQYHMTLSQGVVERNGMVRFNLYVDAGTAAAPSHIIRVELRDADGTLAETWEAKHLSLLPDKNIQNEYAYNRIATGGYGLIAPVSAKAFITLPPVKAGLNLSSENYQLYVYTVSGRRYELELK
;
A
#
# COMPACT_ATOMS: atom_id res chain seq x y z
N MET A 1 58.47 -17.06 2.21
CA MET A 1 58.14 -17.56 0.86
C MET A 1 56.92 -18.50 0.83
N PRO A 2 56.78 -19.54 1.68
CA PRO A 2 55.57 -20.41 1.62
C PRO A 2 54.27 -19.76 2.14
N GLN A 3 54.34 -18.90 3.16
CA GLN A 3 53.17 -18.13 3.66
C GLN A 3 52.63 -17.14 2.62
N ASP A 4 53.51 -16.45 1.90
CA ASP A 4 53.16 -15.45 0.88
C ASP A 4 52.36 -16.07 -0.29
N ASN A 5 52.71 -17.30 -0.68
CA ASN A 5 51.99 -18.05 -1.71
C ASN A 5 50.60 -18.52 -1.24
N ALA A 6 50.47 -18.86 0.04
CA ALA A 6 49.20 -19.28 0.63
C ALA A 6 48.21 -18.11 0.74
N ASP A 7 48.69 -16.92 1.13
CA ASP A 7 47.88 -15.71 1.24
C ASP A 7 47.38 -15.22 -0.12
N VAL A 8 48.24 -15.28 -1.16
CA VAL A 8 47.84 -14.95 -2.54
C VAL A 8 46.81 -15.95 -3.09
N ALA A 9 46.96 -17.24 -2.79
CA ALA A 9 45.98 -18.26 -3.19
C ALA A 9 44.63 -18.04 -2.50
N ALA A 10 44.63 -17.76 -1.20
CA ALA A 10 43.41 -17.46 -0.43
C ALA A 10 42.70 -16.20 -0.95
N ALA A 11 43.44 -15.14 -1.28
CA ALA A 11 42.88 -13.92 -1.86
C ALA A 11 42.20 -14.20 -3.22
N ARG A 12 42.84 -14.99 -4.10
CA ARG A 12 42.26 -15.37 -5.39
C ARG A 12 40.99 -16.21 -5.24
N LEU A 13 40.97 -17.15 -4.30
CA LEU A 13 39.78 -17.94 -3.99
C LEU A 13 38.63 -17.07 -3.49
N SER A 14 38.91 -16.09 -2.63
CA SER A 14 37.90 -15.15 -2.14
C SER A 14 37.32 -14.28 -3.26
N GLU A 15 38.16 -13.83 -4.19
CA GLU A 15 37.74 -13.05 -5.35
C GLU A 15 36.90 -13.90 -6.32
N GLN A 16 37.28 -15.15 -6.56
CA GLN A 16 36.50 -16.08 -7.37
C GLN A 16 35.15 -16.39 -6.73
N ALA A 17 35.10 -16.67 -5.43
CA ALA A 17 33.85 -16.90 -4.70
C ALA A 17 32.91 -15.68 -4.81
N PHE A 18 33.46 -14.47 -4.69
CA PHE A 18 32.68 -13.24 -4.85
C PHE A 18 32.12 -13.11 -6.27
N LYS A 19 32.91 -13.37 -7.31
CA LYS A 19 32.45 -13.36 -8.71
C LYS A 19 31.37 -14.42 -8.97
N ILE A 20 31.52 -15.62 -8.42
CA ILE A 20 30.53 -16.71 -8.53
C ILE A 20 29.20 -16.27 -7.91
N ALA A 21 29.22 -15.66 -6.72
CA ALA A 21 28.00 -15.14 -6.10
C ALA A 21 27.31 -14.11 -7.00
N GLY A 22 28.08 -13.21 -7.63
CA GLY A 22 27.56 -12.25 -8.61
C GLY A 22 26.96 -12.87 -9.87
N LEU A 23 27.51 -13.99 -10.35
CA LEU A 23 26.95 -14.73 -11.49
C LEU A 23 25.62 -15.38 -11.13
N ILE A 24 25.52 -15.98 -9.94
CA ILE A 24 24.32 -16.71 -9.49
C ILE A 24 23.10 -15.77 -9.36
N ILE A 25 23.32 -14.54 -8.89
CA ILE A 25 22.24 -13.56 -8.69
C ILE A 25 21.94 -12.70 -9.92
N LEU A 26 22.62 -12.90 -11.06
CA LEU A 26 22.55 -11.99 -12.20
C LEU A 26 21.11 -11.84 -12.74
N SER A 27 20.38 -12.96 -12.82
CA SER A 27 18.96 -12.98 -13.22
C SER A 27 18.09 -12.23 -12.20
N ILE A 28 18.30 -12.46 -10.91
CA ILE A 28 17.61 -11.78 -9.81
C ILE A 28 17.85 -10.26 -9.88
N ARG A 29 19.09 -9.83 -10.10
CA ARG A 29 19.48 -8.42 -10.23
C ARG A 29 18.71 -7.76 -11.37
N PHE A 30 18.68 -8.39 -12.53
CA PHE A 30 17.98 -7.88 -13.70
C PHE A 30 16.46 -7.82 -13.48
N VAL A 31 15.85 -8.90 -12.98
CA VAL A 31 14.39 -8.96 -12.76
C VAL A 31 13.94 -7.98 -11.69
N GLN A 32 14.66 -7.89 -10.56
CA GLN A 32 14.40 -6.86 -9.55
C GLN A 32 14.49 -5.46 -10.17
N GLY A 33 15.56 -5.20 -10.93
CA GLY A 33 15.73 -3.93 -11.61
C GLY A 33 14.58 -3.61 -12.55
N TRP A 34 14.11 -4.60 -13.32
CA TRP A 34 12.99 -4.47 -14.24
C TRP A 34 11.67 -4.19 -13.51
N ILE A 35 11.38 -4.84 -12.38
CA ILE A 35 10.15 -4.62 -11.61
C ILE A 35 10.06 -3.16 -11.15
N PHE A 36 11.12 -2.62 -10.56
CA PHE A 36 11.15 -1.26 -10.05
C PHE A 36 11.21 -0.21 -11.17
N TRP A 37 12.03 -0.47 -12.20
CA TRP A 37 12.07 0.37 -13.39
C TRP A 37 10.70 0.42 -14.07
N GLY A 38 10.06 -0.73 -14.25
CA GLY A 38 8.73 -0.85 -14.83
C GLY A 38 7.65 -0.14 -14.00
N GLY A 39 7.76 -0.17 -12.68
CA GLY A 39 6.89 0.58 -11.77
C GLY A 39 6.95 2.09 -12.01
N GLY A 40 8.16 2.65 -12.08
CA GLY A 40 8.39 4.08 -12.34
C GLY A 40 8.13 4.48 -13.79
N SER A 41 8.62 3.72 -14.77
CA SER A 41 8.48 4.02 -16.20
C SER A 41 7.02 3.91 -16.66
N ARG A 42 6.24 3.01 -16.07
CA ARG A 42 4.79 2.96 -16.30
C ARG A 42 4.10 4.26 -15.88
N ARG A 43 4.57 4.93 -14.83
CA ARG A 43 3.97 6.18 -14.36
C ARG A 43 4.46 7.39 -15.15
N PHE A 44 5.74 7.46 -15.50
CA PHE A 44 6.30 8.61 -16.21
C PHE A 44 6.16 8.56 -17.74
N ILE A 45 6.12 7.36 -18.34
CA ILE A 45 6.26 7.20 -19.80
C ILE A 45 5.03 6.50 -20.38
N TYR A 46 4.67 5.32 -19.88
CA TYR A 46 3.69 4.47 -20.57
C TYR A 46 2.22 4.70 -20.18
N ALA A 47 1.97 5.18 -18.97
CA ALA A 47 0.63 5.48 -18.45
C ALA A 47 0.67 6.74 -17.57
N PRO A 48 0.94 7.92 -18.16
CA PRO A 48 1.07 9.19 -17.44
C PRO A 48 -0.22 9.60 -16.71
N GLN A 49 -1.38 9.01 -17.06
CA GLN A 49 -2.65 9.21 -16.35
C GLN A 49 -2.57 8.77 -14.88
N LYS A 50 -1.60 7.93 -14.51
CA LYS A 50 -1.33 7.60 -13.10
C LYS A 50 -0.75 8.77 -12.31
N LEU A 51 -0.18 9.75 -13.01
CA LEU A 51 0.38 10.97 -12.45
C LEU A 51 -0.50 12.22 -12.68
N ASP A 52 -1.67 12.04 -13.30
CA ASP A 52 -2.62 13.10 -13.59
C ASP A 52 -3.68 13.16 -12.46
N PRO A 53 -3.78 14.26 -11.70
CA PRO A 53 -4.76 14.43 -10.62
C PRO A 53 -6.23 14.31 -11.06
N GLU A 54 -6.53 14.64 -12.32
CA GLU A 54 -7.89 14.63 -12.85
C GLU A 54 -8.30 13.26 -13.40
N ALA A 55 -7.34 12.36 -13.58
CA ALA A 55 -7.60 11.04 -14.14
C ALA A 55 -8.16 10.07 -13.09
N SER A 56 -9.06 9.18 -13.51
CA SER A 56 -9.57 8.10 -12.64
C SER A 56 -8.48 7.13 -12.17
N GLN A 57 -7.37 7.04 -12.91
CA GLN A 57 -6.20 6.21 -12.60
C GLN A 57 -5.15 6.92 -11.74
N TRP A 58 -5.44 8.14 -11.26
CA TRP A 58 -4.57 8.91 -10.38
C TRP A 58 -4.15 8.09 -9.15
N MET A 59 -2.85 8.14 -8.82
CA MET A 59 -2.29 7.30 -7.77
C MET A 59 -2.88 7.57 -6.38
N ALA A 60 -3.40 8.79 -6.11
CA ALA A 60 -4.03 9.08 -4.83
C ALA A 60 -5.29 8.23 -4.57
N ASN A 61 -6.03 7.82 -5.62
CA ASN A 61 -7.15 6.90 -5.48
C ASN A 61 -6.69 5.56 -4.89
N LYS A 62 -5.53 5.08 -5.36
CA LYS A 62 -4.91 3.85 -4.84
C LYS A 62 -4.35 4.06 -3.44
N LEU A 63 -3.75 5.22 -3.15
CA LEU A 63 -3.22 5.50 -1.82
C LEU A 63 -4.35 5.59 -0.78
N GLN A 64 -5.46 6.28 -1.11
CA GLN A 64 -6.63 6.37 -0.24
C GLN A 64 -7.22 4.98 0.03
N SER A 65 -7.39 4.14 -1.00
CA SER A 65 -7.97 2.81 -0.80
C SER A 65 -7.20 1.93 0.18
N ALA A 66 -5.92 2.23 0.42
CA ALA A 66 -5.05 1.47 1.32
C ALA A 66 -5.17 1.86 2.79
N MET A 67 -5.75 3.02 3.11
CA MET A 67 -5.81 3.55 4.48
C MET A 67 -6.40 2.58 5.52
N PRO A 68 -7.52 1.88 5.27
CA PRO A 68 -8.21 1.17 6.34
C PRO A 68 -7.35 0.08 7.02
N GLY A 69 -6.56 -0.67 6.26
CA GLY A 69 -5.70 -1.74 6.77
C GLY A 69 -4.21 -1.41 6.81
N ALA A 70 -3.84 -0.14 6.68
CA ALA A 70 -2.44 0.28 6.74
C ALA A 70 -1.87 0.10 8.17
N LEU A 71 -0.64 -0.41 8.26
CA LEU A 71 0.03 -0.75 9.51
C LEU A 71 0.74 0.44 10.16
N LEU A 72 1.05 0.35 11.46
CA LEU A 72 1.93 1.28 12.19
C LEU A 72 1.52 2.77 12.07
N GLY A 73 0.21 3.08 12.05
CA GLY A 73 -0.29 4.44 11.94
C GLY A 73 -0.13 5.07 10.54
N MET A 74 0.21 4.27 9.53
CA MET A 74 0.33 4.76 8.15
C MET A 74 -1.01 5.29 7.61
N SER A 75 -2.15 4.88 8.16
CA SER A 75 -3.47 5.44 7.84
C SER A 75 -3.53 6.95 8.10
N ASP A 76 -2.98 7.42 9.21
CA ASP A 76 -2.97 8.84 9.58
C ASP A 76 -2.01 9.64 8.70
N LEU A 77 -0.84 9.06 8.38
CA LEU A 77 0.11 9.67 7.44
C LEU A 77 -0.52 9.81 6.04
N ILE A 78 -1.23 8.78 5.57
CA ILE A 78 -1.93 8.83 4.29
C ILE A 78 -3.04 9.88 4.35
N SER A 79 -3.86 9.88 5.41
CA SER A 79 -4.92 10.89 5.60
C SER A 79 -4.32 12.31 5.53
N PHE A 80 -3.23 12.57 6.25
CA PHE A 80 -2.52 13.84 6.19
C PHE A 80 -2.08 14.20 4.76
N LEU A 81 -1.45 13.27 4.03
CA LEU A 81 -1.05 13.51 2.64
C LEU A 81 -2.26 13.84 1.75
N LEU A 82 -3.38 13.12 1.89
CA LEU A 82 -4.58 13.35 1.08
C LEU A 82 -5.22 14.73 1.31
N HIS A 83 -5.02 15.33 2.48
CA HIS A 83 -5.42 16.71 2.76
C HIS A 83 -4.43 17.76 2.23
N HIS A 84 -3.19 17.36 1.93
CA HIS A 84 -2.12 18.26 1.50
C HIS A 84 -1.61 17.90 0.08
N PHE A 85 -2.36 18.37 -0.93
CA PHE A 85 -2.12 18.03 -2.35
C PHE A 85 -0.65 18.17 -2.80
N TYR A 86 0.01 19.30 -2.51
CA TYR A 86 1.39 19.51 -2.94
C TYR A 86 2.38 18.51 -2.33
N LEU A 87 2.18 18.15 -1.06
CA LEU A 87 3.00 17.14 -0.37
C LEU A 87 2.74 15.74 -0.95
N LEU A 88 1.47 15.40 -1.17
CA LEU A 88 1.07 14.14 -1.80
C LEU A 88 1.65 13.99 -3.20
N TYR A 89 1.51 15.02 -4.04
CA TYR A 89 2.01 15.02 -5.40
C TYR A 89 3.53 14.86 -5.42
N ALA A 90 4.26 15.64 -4.61
CA ALA A 90 5.70 15.51 -4.47
C ALA A 90 6.12 14.12 -3.98
N ALA A 91 5.42 13.56 -2.98
CA ALA A 91 5.70 12.23 -2.46
C ALA A 91 5.53 11.15 -3.53
N ILE A 92 4.46 11.20 -4.32
CA ILE A 92 4.23 10.24 -5.43
C ILE A 92 5.34 10.35 -6.48
N ILE A 93 5.76 11.57 -6.85
CA ILE A 93 6.84 11.79 -7.82
C ILE A 93 8.17 11.27 -7.30
N ILE A 94 8.55 11.61 -6.07
CA ILE A 94 9.81 11.17 -5.45
C ILE A 94 9.84 9.65 -5.31
N PHE A 95 8.75 9.04 -4.85
CA PHE A 95 8.64 7.59 -4.74
C PHE A 95 8.78 6.91 -6.10
N SER A 96 8.09 7.43 -7.12
CA SER A 96 8.16 6.88 -8.49
C SER A 96 9.54 7.06 -9.12
N LEU A 97 10.22 8.17 -8.82
CA LEU A 97 11.59 8.42 -9.28
C LEU A 97 12.58 7.49 -8.58
N ALA A 98 12.42 7.26 -7.29
CA ALA A 98 13.23 6.29 -6.55
C ALA A 98 13.07 4.87 -7.11
N GLU A 99 11.85 4.44 -7.43
CA GLU A 99 11.58 3.17 -8.13
C GLU A 99 12.29 3.13 -9.50
N LEU A 100 12.13 4.17 -10.31
CA LEU A 100 12.71 4.24 -11.67
C LEU A 100 14.24 4.16 -11.66
N VAL A 101 14.87 5.02 -10.84
CA VAL A 101 16.33 5.15 -10.78
C VAL A 101 16.95 3.92 -10.15
N SER A 102 16.38 3.41 -9.04
CA SER A 102 16.90 2.19 -8.40
C SER A 102 16.77 0.97 -9.33
N GLY A 103 15.66 0.86 -10.07
CA GLY A 103 15.47 -0.20 -11.05
C GLY A 103 16.46 -0.15 -12.21
N ALA A 104 16.64 1.03 -12.83
CA ALA A 104 17.63 1.22 -13.89
C ALA A 104 19.06 0.91 -13.41
N ALA A 105 19.40 1.39 -12.22
CA ALA A 105 20.69 1.17 -11.59
C ALA A 105 20.96 -0.33 -11.34
N LEU A 106 19.96 -1.09 -10.88
CA LEU A 106 20.10 -2.55 -10.72
C LEU A 106 20.28 -3.29 -12.05
N MET A 107 19.51 -2.95 -13.09
CA MET A 107 19.68 -3.60 -14.41
C MET A 107 21.10 -3.42 -14.94
N LEU A 108 21.65 -2.20 -14.82
CA LEU A 108 23.02 -1.87 -15.23
C LEU A 108 24.10 -2.38 -14.25
N GLY A 109 23.71 -2.73 -13.01
CA GLY A 109 24.65 -3.04 -11.93
C GLY A 109 25.49 -1.81 -11.52
N CYS A 110 24.82 -0.67 -11.35
CA CYS A 110 25.40 0.59 -10.89
C CYS A 110 24.94 0.84 -9.44
N PHE A 111 25.86 1.13 -8.53
CA PHE A 111 25.59 1.30 -7.09
C PHE A 111 24.71 0.18 -6.53
N THR A 112 25.02 -1.06 -6.90
CA THR A 112 24.11 -2.20 -6.74
C THR A 112 23.64 -2.40 -5.30
N ARG A 113 24.51 -2.11 -4.30
CA ARG A 113 24.14 -2.27 -2.89
C ARG A 113 23.09 -1.26 -2.45
N VAL A 114 23.30 0.02 -2.77
CA VAL A 114 22.32 1.08 -2.49
C VAL A 114 21.03 0.83 -3.23
N SER A 115 21.09 0.50 -4.52
CA SER A 115 19.87 0.27 -5.29
C SER A 115 19.09 -0.93 -4.75
N GLY A 116 19.77 -2.03 -4.41
CA GLY A 116 19.14 -3.18 -3.74
C GLY A 116 18.50 -2.80 -2.41
N PHE A 117 19.20 -2.02 -1.58
CA PHE A 117 18.69 -1.55 -0.30
C PHE A 117 17.49 -0.59 -0.45
N ILE A 118 17.51 0.33 -1.43
CA ILE A 118 16.38 1.21 -1.74
C ILE A 118 15.17 0.37 -2.16
N THR A 119 15.34 -0.63 -3.03
CA THR A 119 14.22 -1.51 -3.42
C THR A 119 13.66 -2.29 -2.22
N ALA A 120 14.50 -2.69 -1.27
CA ALA A 120 14.06 -3.30 -0.02
C ALA A 120 13.26 -2.32 0.86
N LEU A 121 13.72 -1.08 1.02
CA LEU A 121 12.99 -0.06 1.77
C LEU A 121 11.63 0.26 1.15
N ILE A 122 11.59 0.43 -0.18
CA ILE A 122 10.34 0.64 -0.90
C ILE A 122 9.40 -0.55 -0.67
N SER A 123 9.91 -1.78 -0.68
CA SER A 123 9.11 -2.98 -0.42
C SER A 123 8.55 -3.02 1.01
N ILE A 124 9.32 -2.58 2.01
CA ILE A 124 8.83 -2.43 3.39
C ILE A 124 7.71 -1.39 3.43
N THR A 125 7.88 -0.23 2.80
CA THR A 125 6.84 0.81 2.76
C THR A 125 5.57 0.30 2.07
N LEU A 126 5.70 -0.39 0.94
CA LEU A 126 4.55 -0.97 0.23
C LEU A 126 3.87 -2.05 1.07
N MET A 127 4.62 -2.86 1.82
CA MET A 127 4.05 -3.82 2.76
C MET A 127 3.18 -3.12 3.81
N LEU A 128 3.70 -2.06 4.43
CA LEU A 128 2.98 -1.36 5.51
C LEU A 128 1.71 -0.67 5.04
N ILE A 129 1.69 -0.19 3.80
CA ILE A 129 0.54 0.52 3.22
C ILE A 129 -0.46 -0.47 2.61
N PHE A 130 0.03 -1.35 1.73
CA PHE A 130 -0.80 -2.14 0.81
C PHE A 130 -0.89 -3.63 1.17
N GLY A 131 -0.13 -4.13 2.14
CA GLY A 131 -0.01 -5.56 2.43
C GLY A 131 -1.34 -6.28 2.72
N TRP A 132 -2.36 -5.54 3.14
CA TRP A 132 -3.70 -6.09 3.41
C TRP A 132 -4.61 -6.22 2.18
N GLN A 133 -4.37 -5.47 1.10
CA GLN A 133 -5.32 -5.30 -0.03
C GLN A 133 -5.46 -6.54 -0.94
N GLY A 134 -4.69 -7.61 -0.72
CA GLY A 134 -4.77 -8.82 -1.52
C GLY A 134 -5.95 -9.70 -1.14
N SER A 135 -6.99 -9.70 -1.98
CA SER A 135 -8.26 -10.40 -1.73
C SER A 135 -8.20 -11.91 -1.97
N THR A 136 -7.30 -12.39 -2.84
CA THR A 136 -7.17 -13.80 -3.23
C THR A 136 -5.86 -14.41 -2.76
N CYS A 137 -4.70 -13.98 -3.30
CA CYS A 137 -3.40 -14.60 -3.05
C CYS A 137 -2.48 -13.75 -2.16
N MET A 138 -3.02 -12.73 -1.48
CA MET A 138 -2.24 -11.72 -0.76
C MET A 138 -1.14 -11.11 -1.66
N ASP A 139 -1.51 -10.76 -2.87
CA ASP A 139 -0.61 -10.39 -3.96
C ASP A 139 0.37 -9.28 -3.52
N GLU A 140 -0.13 -8.24 -2.86
CA GLU A 140 0.66 -7.12 -2.35
C GLU A 140 1.67 -7.55 -1.28
N TRP A 141 1.26 -8.41 -0.33
CA TRP A 141 2.14 -8.92 0.71
C TRP A 141 3.23 -9.83 0.12
N THR A 142 2.84 -10.79 -0.72
CA THR A 142 3.75 -11.77 -1.33
C THR A 142 4.80 -11.08 -2.18
N MET A 143 4.38 -10.09 -2.99
CA MET A 143 5.30 -9.30 -3.80
C MET A 143 6.24 -8.47 -2.92
N ALA A 144 5.73 -7.80 -1.89
CA ALA A 144 6.54 -6.95 -1.02
C ALA A 144 7.59 -7.76 -0.24
N VAL A 145 7.23 -8.92 0.32
CA VAL A 145 8.18 -9.74 1.10
C VAL A 145 9.25 -10.39 0.21
N ALA A 146 8.88 -10.84 -0.99
CA ALA A 146 9.84 -11.39 -1.95
C ALA A 146 10.83 -10.31 -2.41
N ASN A 147 10.34 -9.12 -2.78
CA ASN A 147 11.19 -8.00 -3.20
C ASN A 147 12.07 -7.47 -2.07
N LEU A 148 11.61 -7.53 -0.81
CA LEU A 148 12.44 -7.26 0.36
C LEU A 148 13.62 -8.23 0.44
N ALA A 149 13.36 -9.54 0.42
CA ALA A 149 14.40 -10.56 0.52
C ALA A 149 15.39 -10.46 -0.65
N ILE A 150 14.90 -10.24 -1.87
CA ILE A 150 15.72 -10.02 -3.06
C ILE A 150 16.56 -8.75 -2.92
N GLY A 151 15.96 -7.62 -2.53
CA GLY A 151 16.65 -6.34 -2.37
C GLY A 151 17.79 -6.42 -1.35
N LEU A 152 17.56 -7.07 -0.20
CA LEU A 152 18.58 -7.31 0.81
C LEU A 152 19.68 -8.28 0.32
N THR A 153 19.32 -9.29 -0.47
CA THR A 153 20.29 -10.20 -1.08
C THR A 153 21.21 -9.45 -2.06
N LEU A 154 20.65 -8.57 -2.90
CA LEU A 154 21.42 -7.70 -3.80
C LEU A 154 22.28 -6.69 -3.02
N ALA A 155 21.77 -6.18 -1.89
CA ALA A 155 22.53 -5.32 -0.99
C ALA A 155 23.74 -6.02 -0.33
N LEU A 156 23.65 -7.32 -0.06
CA LEU A 156 24.74 -8.13 0.49
C LEU A 156 25.78 -8.55 -0.55
N SER A 157 25.29 -8.96 -1.72
CA SER A 157 26.12 -9.54 -2.77
C SER A 157 26.77 -8.50 -3.68
N GLY A 158 26.15 -7.33 -3.85
CA GLY A 158 26.56 -6.37 -4.86
C GLY A 158 26.53 -6.99 -6.26
N SER A 159 27.35 -6.46 -7.15
CA SER A 159 27.52 -6.96 -8.50
C SER A 159 28.98 -6.97 -8.93
N PRO A 160 29.75 -8.00 -8.54
CA PRO A 160 31.18 -8.09 -8.85
C PRO A 160 31.51 -8.42 -10.30
N ILE A 161 30.52 -8.71 -11.14
CA ILE A 161 30.68 -9.06 -12.56
C ILE A 161 29.50 -8.56 -13.37
N TYR A 162 29.69 -8.40 -14.70
CA TYR A 162 28.68 -7.94 -15.66
C TYR A 162 27.89 -6.72 -15.16
N SER A 163 28.62 -5.69 -14.74
CA SER A 163 28.06 -4.50 -14.08
C SER A 163 28.90 -3.26 -14.34
N VAL A 164 28.25 -2.10 -14.28
CA VAL A 164 28.93 -0.80 -14.30
C VAL A 164 29.87 -0.65 -13.11
N ASP A 165 29.48 -1.15 -11.93
CA ASP A 165 30.35 -1.15 -10.74
C ASP A 165 31.67 -1.89 -10.99
N HIS A 166 31.61 -3.07 -11.63
CA HIS A 166 32.81 -3.83 -11.97
C HIS A 166 33.66 -3.10 -13.02
N TRP A 167 33.02 -2.51 -14.04
CA TRP A 167 33.71 -1.71 -15.04
C TRP A 167 34.44 -0.50 -14.42
N LEU A 168 33.79 0.22 -13.50
CA LEU A 168 34.38 1.33 -12.76
C LEU A 168 35.58 0.87 -11.92
N LEU A 169 35.45 -0.26 -11.23
CA LEU A 169 36.54 -0.83 -10.42
C LEU A 169 37.75 -1.21 -11.28
N ARG A 170 37.52 -1.78 -12.48
CA ARG A 170 38.58 -2.12 -13.44
C ARG A 170 39.27 -0.88 -14.00
N ARG A 171 38.51 0.19 -14.28
CA ARG A 171 39.04 1.45 -14.81
C ARG A 171 39.80 2.25 -13.74
N TYR A 172 39.34 2.21 -12.50
CA TYR A 172 39.86 2.97 -11.38
C TYR A 172 40.10 2.07 -10.14
N PRO A 173 41.23 1.33 -10.09
CA PRO A 173 41.52 0.39 -9.00
C PRO A 173 41.56 1.03 -7.59
N ARG A 174 41.80 2.34 -7.51
CA ARG A 174 41.79 3.10 -6.23
C ARG A 174 40.42 3.09 -5.55
N LEU A 175 39.33 2.85 -6.29
CA LEU A 175 37.98 2.75 -5.73
C LEU A 175 37.84 1.61 -4.73
N ASN A 176 38.64 0.54 -4.85
CA ASN A 176 38.62 -0.59 -3.91
C ASN A 176 39.08 -0.22 -2.49
N LYS A 177 39.61 0.99 -2.28
CA LYS A 177 40.04 1.51 -0.97
C LYS A 177 39.08 2.56 -0.42
N GLN A 178 38.11 3.00 -1.22
CA GLN A 178 37.19 4.07 -0.84
C GLN A 178 35.98 3.49 -0.12
N TRP A 179 35.71 3.98 1.09
CA TRP A 179 34.62 3.49 1.93
C TRP A 179 33.25 3.54 1.21
N TRP A 180 32.97 4.62 0.48
CA TRP A 180 31.70 4.79 -0.22
C TRP A 180 31.50 3.76 -1.33
N PHE A 181 32.56 3.38 -2.04
CA PHE A 181 32.47 2.35 -3.09
C PHE A 181 32.29 0.96 -2.47
N LEU A 182 32.96 0.71 -1.34
CA LEU A 182 32.81 -0.52 -0.57
C LEU A 182 31.39 -0.67 0.00
N SER A 183 30.81 0.41 0.53
CA SER A 183 29.49 0.37 1.19
C SER A 183 28.32 0.51 0.21
N LEU A 184 28.45 1.37 -0.81
CA LEU A 184 27.33 1.75 -1.67
C LEU A 184 27.30 1.02 -3.03
N ALA A 185 28.48 0.70 -3.56
CA ALA A 185 28.65 -0.02 -4.83
C ALA A 185 29.08 -1.47 -4.56
N SER A 186 29.71 -2.12 -5.52
CA SER A 186 29.97 -3.57 -5.48
C SER A 186 31.32 -3.97 -4.90
N GLY A 187 31.84 -3.22 -3.93
CA GLY A 187 33.13 -3.54 -3.30
C GLY A 187 33.09 -4.82 -2.44
N PRO A 188 34.22 -5.55 -2.33
CA PRO A 188 34.31 -6.76 -1.52
C PRO A 188 34.25 -6.41 -0.03
N TRP A 189 33.35 -7.06 0.71
CA TRP A 189 33.31 -6.96 2.17
C TRP A 189 34.17 -8.03 2.83
N SER A 190 34.67 -7.73 4.03
CA SER A 190 35.27 -8.76 4.87
C SER A 190 34.24 -9.85 5.19
N PHE A 191 34.70 -11.09 5.32
CA PHE A 191 33.81 -12.21 5.68
C PHE A 191 33.04 -11.93 6.98
N THR A 192 33.69 -11.34 7.98
CA THR A 192 33.06 -11.01 9.27
C THR A 192 31.95 -9.98 9.12
N THR A 193 32.15 -8.94 8.30
CA THR A 193 31.10 -7.95 7.99
C THR A 193 29.95 -8.61 7.24
N LEU A 194 30.25 -9.35 6.18
CA LEU A 194 29.24 -10.04 5.38
C LEU A 194 28.40 -11.00 6.23
N ARG A 195 29.04 -11.82 7.07
CA ARG A 195 28.36 -12.73 7.99
C ARG A 195 27.43 -12.00 8.96
N ARG A 196 27.92 -10.93 9.62
CA ARG A 196 27.11 -10.17 10.58
C ARG A 196 25.89 -9.53 9.92
N VAL A 197 26.09 -8.83 8.81
CA VAL A 197 25.00 -8.16 8.09
C VAL A 197 24.03 -9.19 7.49
N SER A 198 24.52 -10.30 6.96
CA SER A 198 23.68 -11.38 6.44
C SER A 198 22.79 -12.02 7.51
N LEU A 199 23.34 -12.29 8.70
CA LEU A 199 22.56 -12.82 9.81
C LEU A 199 21.51 -11.80 10.29
N PHE A 200 21.87 -10.53 10.35
CA PHE A 200 20.93 -9.46 10.69
C PHE A 200 19.80 -9.36 9.66
N TYR A 201 20.10 -9.30 8.36
CA TYR A 201 19.09 -9.26 7.30
C TYR A 201 18.21 -10.50 7.29
N CYS A 202 18.77 -11.69 7.53
CA CYS A 202 18.01 -12.92 7.65
C CYS A 202 17.03 -12.85 8.84
N ALA A 203 17.52 -12.51 10.04
CA ALA A 203 16.68 -12.38 11.22
C ALA A 203 15.59 -11.32 11.05
N PHE A 204 15.92 -10.16 10.49
CA PHE A 204 14.95 -9.11 10.17
C PHE A 204 13.91 -9.59 9.17
N THR A 205 14.32 -10.24 8.07
CA THR A 205 13.40 -10.73 7.04
C THR A 205 12.46 -11.78 7.62
N ILE A 206 12.96 -12.72 8.42
CA ILE A 206 12.13 -13.73 9.10
C ILE A 206 11.11 -13.06 10.01
N LEU A 207 11.57 -12.17 10.91
CA LEU A 207 10.69 -11.47 11.84
C LEU A 207 9.63 -10.67 11.09
N PHE A 208 10.03 -9.85 10.12
CA PHE A 208 9.12 -9.01 9.35
C PHE A 208 8.10 -9.83 8.56
N THR A 209 8.54 -10.91 7.92
CA THR A 209 7.67 -11.85 7.18
C THR A 209 6.65 -12.49 8.11
N LEU A 210 7.10 -13.12 9.19
CA LEU A 210 6.21 -13.86 10.09
C LEU A 210 5.27 -12.93 10.84
N SER A 211 5.74 -11.78 11.33
CA SER A 211 4.90 -10.81 12.03
C SER A 211 3.82 -10.21 11.12
N THR A 212 4.18 -9.78 9.91
CA THR A 212 3.19 -9.21 8.97
C THR A 212 2.22 -10.26 8.46
N TYR A 213 2.67 -11.49 8.18
CA TYR A 213 1.79 -12.58 7.80
C TYR A 213 0.81 -12.92 8.92
N ASN A 214 1.31 -13.09 10.15
CA ASN A 214 0.45 -13.39 11.29
C ASN A 214 -0.56 -12.27 11.56
N TYR A 215 -0.18 -11.01 11.32
CA TYR A 215 -1.11 -9.89 11.43
C TYR A 215 -2.21 -9.94 10.35
N TYR A 216 -1.88 -10.27 9.10
CA TYR A 216 -2.87 -10.26 8.01
C TYR A 216 -3.70 -11.54 7.87
N ARG A 217 -3.19 -12.70 8.32
CA ARG A 217 -3.87 -13.99 8.17
C ARG A 217 -3.83 -14.89 9.40
N GLY A 218 -3.01 -14.57 10.40
CA GLY A 218 -2.72 -15.49 11.49
C GLY A 218 -1.96 -16.73 11.04
N ALA A 219 -2.29 -17.87 11.63
CA ALA A 219 -1.75 -19.22 11.39
C ALA A 219 -0.29 -19.45 11.74
N ILE A 220 0.40 -18.48 12.36
CA ILE A 220 1.76 -18.65 12.89
C ILE A 220 1.71 -18.68 14.42
N PHE A 221 1.22 -17.59 15.01
CA PHE A 221 1.07 -17.41 16.46
C PHE A 221 -0.40 -17.28 16.89
N SER A 222 -1.31 -17.01 15.95
CA SER A 222 -2.76 -16.95 16.17
C SER A 222 -3.51 -17.92 15.26
N SER A 223 -4.79 -18.19 15.54
CA SER A 223 -5.67 -18.92 14.63
C SER A 223 -5.83 -18.17 13.30
N TYR A 224 -6.12 -18.90 12.22
CA TYR A 224 -6.36 -18.29 10.92
C TYR A 224 -7.53 -17.30 10.96
N HIS A 225 -7.37 -16.13 10.35
CA HIS A 225 -8.43 -15.14 10.17
C HIS A 225 -8.26 -14.40 8.83
N PRO A 226 -9.33 -13.84 8.25
CA PRO A 226 -9.28 -13.16 6.94
C PRO A 226 -8.62 -11.75 6.98
N GLY A 227 -7.84 -11.47 8.02
CA GLY A 227 -7.26 -10.15 8.33
C GLY A 227 -8.13 -9.30 9.25
N PRO A 228 -7.53 -8.31 9.94
CA PRO A 228 -8.28 -7.35 10.75
C PRO A 228 -9.16 -6.44 9.88
N VAL A 229 -8.75 -6.24 8.62
CA VAL A 229 -9.52 -5.57 7.58
C VAL A 229 -9.64 -6.51 6.39
N SER A 230 -10.87 -6.72 5.91
CA SER A 230 -11.13 -7.62 4.79
C SER A 230 -10.96 -6.92 3.45
N ALA A 231 -10.11 -7.48 2.58
CA ALA A 231 -9.97 -7.02 1.18
C ALA A 231 -11.05 -7.58 0.23
N SER A 232 -11.87 -8.52 0.70
CA SER A 232 -12.91 -9.17 -0.12
C SER A 232 -14.33 -8.77 0.29
N GLN A 233 -14.53 -8.47 1.57
CA GLN A 233 -15.84 -8.16 2.12
C GLN A 233 -15.93 -6.69 2.52
N TYR A 234 -16.93 -5.98 2.01
CA TYR A 234 -17.15 -4.59 2.40
C TYR A 234 -17.62 -4.49 3.84
N HIS A 235 -17.05 -3.54 4.57
CA HIS A 235 -17.54 -3.09 5.87
C HIS A 235 -17.73 -1.58 5.81
N MET A 236 -18.74 -1.09 6.53
CA MET A 236 -19.06 0.32 6.62
C MET A 236 -19.29 0.65 8.09
N THR A 237 -18.59 1.67 8.56
CA THR A 237 -18.81 2.25 9.88
C THR A 237 -19.68 3.49 9.74
N LEU A 238 -20.78 3.51 10.48
CA LEU A 238 -21.70 4.64 10.59
C LEU A 238 -21.42 5.36 11.92
N SER A 239 -21.40 6.70 11.93
CA SER A 239 -21.15 7.46 13.17
C SER A 239 -21.77 8.87 13.12
N GLN A 240 -21.78 9.55 14.28
CA GLN A 240 -22.28 10.94 14.41
C GLN A 240 -23.68 11.13 13.80
N GLY A 241 -24.57 10.18 14.08
CA GLY A 241 -25.94 10.17 13.59
C GLY A 241 -26.83 11.14 14.37
N VAL A 242 -27.51 12.02 13.65
CA VAL A 242 -28.47 12.98 14.21
C VAL A 242 -29.73 12.95 13.37
N VAL A 243 -30.88 12.98 14.03
CA VAL A 243 -32.19 13.09 13.39
C VAL A 243 -32.90 14.36 13.82
N GLU A 244 -33.30 15.18 12.86
CA GLU A 244 -34.06 16.39 13.12
C GLU A 244 -35.56 16.08 13.13
N ARG A 245 -36.34 16.87 13.90
CA ARG A 245 -37.81 16.69 13.99
C ARG A 245 -38.52 16.77 12.65
N ASN A 246 -37.96 17.50 11.69
CA ASN A 246 -38.48 17.63 10.33
C ASN A 246 -38.25 16.38 9.45
N GLY A 247 -37.62 15.32 9.98
CA GLY A 247 -37.31 14.11 9.25
C GLY A 247 -35.96 14.10 8.53
N MET A 248 -35.15 15.15 8.67
CA MET A 248 -33.79 15.18 8.11
C MET A 248 -32.87 14.29 8.93
N VAL A 249 -32.13 13.41 8.26
CA VAL A 249 -31.16 12.51 8.89
C VAL A 249 -29.76 12.84 8.43
N ARG A 250 -28.83 12.96 9.37
CA ARG A 250 -27.43 13.31 9.11
C ARG A 250 -26.51 12.29 9.79
N PHE A 251 -25.51 11.79 9.08
CA PHE A 251 -24.58 10.80 9.63
C PHE A 251 -23.27 10.76 8.82
N ASN A 252 -22.20 10.30 9.45
CA ASN A 252 -20.98 9.92 8.76
C ASN A 252 -21.06 8.48 8.29
N LEU A 253 -20.63 8.23 7.06
CA LEU A 253 -20.38 6.92 6.51
C LEU A 253 -18.90 6.79 6.15
N TYR A 254 -18.26 5.71 6.59
CA TYR A 254 -16.90 5.35 6.21
C TYR A 254 -16.85 3.90 5.72
N VAL A 255 -16.32 3.68 4.51
CA VAL A 255 -16.09 2.32 3.98
C VAL A 255 -14.71 1.84 4.42
N ASP A 256 -14.65 1.13 5.54
CA ASP A 256 -13.42 0.74 6.23
C ASP A 256 -12.92 -0.69 5.90
N ALA A 257 -13.62 -1.41 5.03
CA ALA A 257 -13.11 -2.64 4.42
C ALA A 257 -13.74 -2.86 3.05
N GLY A 258 -13.11 -3.67 2.20
CA GLY A 258 -13.61 -4.02 0.87
C GLY A 258 -12.53 -4.15 -0.19
N THR A 259 -12.94 -4.50 -1.40
CA THR A 259 -12.05 -4.56 -2.56
C THR A 259 -11.79 -3.17 -3.11
N ALA A 260 -10.55 -2.87 -3.47
CA ALA A 260 -10.21 -1.61 -4.14
C ALA A 260 -10.62 -1.58 -5.63
N ALA A 261 -10.91 -2.74 -6.22
CA ALA A 261 -11.21 -2.85 -7.66
C ALA A 261 -12.67 -2.48 -8.00
N ALA A 262 -13.57 -2.53 -7.03
CA ALA A 262 -14.97 -2.18 -7.20
C ALA A 262 -15.39 -1.26 -6.05
N PRO A 263 -16.51 -0.53 -6.18
CA PRO A 263 -17.15 0.12 -5.05
C PRO A 263 -18.23 -0.77 -4.43
N SER A 264 -18.66 -0.42 -3.22
CA SER A 264 -19.91 -0.90 -2.65
C SER A 264 -21.07 -0.02 -3.13
N HIS A 265 -22.27 -0.60 -3.23
CA HIS A 265 -23.47 0.12 -3.64
C HIS A 265 -24.51 0.09 -2.53
N ILE A 266 -24.90 1.28 -2.07
CA ILE A 266 -25.96 1.47 -1.07
C ILE A 266 -27.26 1.70 -1.82
N ILE A 267 -28.21 0.79 -1.64
CA ILE A 267 -29.46 0.75 -2.41
C ILE A 267 -30.68 1.18 -1.60
N ARG A 268 -30.58 1.18 -0.27
CA ARG A 268 -31.67 1.56 0.62
C ARG A 268 -31.14 2.04 1.96
N VAL A 269 -31.76 3.07 2.50
CA VAL A 269 -31.59 3.50 3.90
C VAL A 269 -32.96 3.53 4.56
N GLU A 270 -33.08 3.01 5.77
CA GLU A 270 -34.33 3.00 6.55
C GLU A 270 -34.10 3.69 7.89
N LEU A 271 -35.07 4.50 8.31
CA LEU A 271 -35.18 5.04 9.65
C LEU A 271 -36.28 4.28 10.38
N ARG A 272 -35.95 3.70 11.53
CA ARG A 272 -36.91 2.98 12.38
C ARG A 272 -36.97 3.61 13.77
N ASP A 273 -38.15 3.59 14.37
CA ASP A 273 -38.31 4.01 15.77
C ASP A 273 -37.82 2.95 16.76
N ALA A 274 -37.96 3.23 18.05
CA ALA A 274 -37.56 2.33 19.13
C ALA A 274 -38.31 0.98 19.13
N ASP A 275 -39.52 0.94 18.57
CA ASP A 275 -40.36 -0.26 18.46
C ASP A 275 -40.03 -1.07 17.19
N GLY A 276 -39.10 -0.58 16.35
CA GLY A 276 -38.71 -1.19 15.09
C GLY A 276 -39.65 -0.92 13.92
N THR A 277 -40.61 -0.02 14.10
CA THR A 277 -41.55 0.43 13.07
C THR A 277 -40.84 1.37 12.10
N LEU A 278 -41.14 1.22 10.80
CA LEU A 278 -40.53 2.03 9.74
C LEU A 278 -41.07 3.47 9.78
N ALA A 279 -40.24 4.40 10.22
CA ALA A 279 -40.54 5.83 10.20
C ALA A 279 -40.36 6.41 8.79
N GLU A 280 -39.22 6.14 8.15
CA GLU A 280 -38.86 6.70 6.84
C GLU A 280 -37.99 5.72 6.03
N THR A 281 -38.04 5.81 4.69
CA THR A 281 -37.22 4.98 3.80
C THR A 281 -36.73 5.76 2.59
N TRP A 282 -35.44 5.66 2.32
CA TRP A 282 -34.78 6.17 1.13
C TRP A 282 -34.38 4.99 0.24
N GLU A 283 -35.27 4.65 -0.70
CA GLU A 283 -34.97 3.71 -1.78
C GLU A 283 -33.93 4.23 -2.78
N ALA A 284 -33.42 3.34 -3.64
CA ALA A 284 -32.44 3.62 -4.69
C ALA A 284 -32.76 4.87 -5.53
N LYS A 285 -34.04 5.08 -5.90
CA LYS A 285 -34.49 6.25 -6.67
C LYS A 285 -34.29 7.58 -5.93
N HIS A 286 -34.39 7.59 -4.61
CA HIS A 286 -34.18 8.81 -3.81
C HIS A 286 -32.68 9.04 -3.61
N LEU A 287 -31.94 7.96 -3.35
CA LEU A 287 -30.49 8.01 -3.16
C LEU A 287 -29.74 8.40 -4.43
N SER A 288 -30.19 7.95 -5.61
CA SER A 288 -29.58 8.31 -6.90
C SER A 288 -29.82 9.75 -7.32
N LEU A 289 -30.86 10.39 -6.78
CA LEU A 289 -31.22 11.79 -7.03
C LEU A 289 -30.77 12.73 -5.91
N LEU A 290 -29.98 12.24 -4.95
CA LEU A 290 -29.50 13.03 -3.83
C LEU A 290 -28.56 14.14 -4.35
N PRO A 291 -28.81 15.42 -4.05
CA PRO A 291 -27.95 16.50 -4.52
C PRO A 291 -26.52 16.37 -3.97
N ASP A 292 -25.49 16.71 -4.75
CA ASP A 292 -24.08 16.59 -4.32
C ASP A 292 -23.77 17.34 -3.01
N LYS A 293 -24.44 18.48 -2.76
CA LYS A 293 -24.30 19.25 -1.51
C LYS A 293 -24.68 18.47 -0.25
N ASN A 294 -25.47 17.41 -0.40
CA ASN A 294 -25.89 16.52 0.67
C ASN A 294 -24.87 15.40 0.94
N ILE A 295 -23.79 15.30 0.15
CA ILE A 295 -22.71 14.33 0.32
C ILE A 295 -21.39 15.10 0.46
N GLN A 296 -21.00 15.39 1.71
CA GLN A 296 -19.76 16.10 2.00
C GLN A 296 -18.64 15.10 2.24
N ASN A 297 -17.84 14.85 1.20
CA ASN A 297 -16.71 13.94 1.27
C ASN A 297 -15.54 14.54 2.04
N GLU A 298 -14.90 13.74 2.90
CA GLU A 298 -13.68 14.13 3.63
C GLU A 298 -12.46 14.20 2.70
N TYR A 299 -12.40 13.32 1.71
CA TYR A 299 -11.29 13.23 0.76
C TYR A 299 -11.75 13.58 -0.66
N ALA A 300 -10.86 14.20 -1.45
CA ALA A 300 -11.16 14.62 -2.82
C ALA A 300 -11.15 13.47 -3.86
N TYR A 301 -10.60 12.30 -3.52
CA TYR A 301 -10.24 11.25 -4.47
C TYR A 301 -11.31 10.13 -4.55
N ASN A 302 -11.24 9.12 -3.66
CA ASN A 302 -12.30 8.11 -3.55
C ASN A 302 -13.48 8.70 -2.78
N ARG A 303 -14.51 9.10 -3.53
CA ARG A 303 -15.68 9.79 -3.01
C ARG A 303 -16.91 8.91 -3.01
N ILE A 304 -17.75 9.09 -1.99
CA ILE A 304 -19.14 8.68 -2.03
C ILE A 304 -19.86 9.63 -3.00
N ALA A 305 -20.61 9.06 -3.95
CA ALA A 305 -21.34 9.82 -4.95
C ALA A 305 -22.64 9.10 -5.30
N THR A 306 -23.57 9.80 -5.95
CA THR A 306 -24.75 9.18 -6.53
C THR A 306 -24.40 8.32 -7.73
N GLY A 307 -25.03 7.16 -7.85
CA GLY A 307 -25.01 6.29 -9.02
C GLY A 307 -26.42 5.97 -9.50
N GLY A 308 -26.53 5.25 -10.63
CA GLY A 308 -27.84 4.95 -11.23
C GLY A 308 -28.81 4.16 -10.34
N TYR A 309 -28.30 3.44 -9.34
CA TYR A 309 -29.10 2.57 -8.46
C TYR A 309 -28.89 2.86 -6.96
N GLY A 310 -28.50 4.08 -6.60
CA GLY A 310 -28.32 4.51 -5.20
C GLY A 310 -27.00 5.25 -5.00
N LEU A 311 -26.33 5.05 -3.87
CA LEU A 311 -25.01 5.64 -3.63
C LEU A 311 -23.89 4.64 -4.00
N ILE A 312 -22.84 5.16 -4.62
CA ILE A 312 -21.58 4.46 -4.88
C ILE A 312 -20.62 4.83 -3.76
N ALA A 313 -20.09 3.84 -3.07
CA ALA A 313 -19.21 4.00 -1.92
C ALA A 313 -17.94 3.16 -2.10
N PRO A 314 -16.88 3.73 -2.71
CA PRO A 314 -15.60 3.03 -2.86
C PRO A 314 -14.91 2.81 -1.51
N VAL A 315 -14.00 1.84 -1.45
CA VAL A 315 -13.23 1.57 -0.22
C VAL A 315 -12.44 2.81 0.22
N SER A 316 -12.40 3.04 1.52
CA SER A 316 -11.85 4.22 2.19
C SER A 316 -12.55 5.54 1.85
N ALA A 317 -13.70 5.52 1.16
CA ALA A 317 -14.51 6.71 1.02
C ALA A 317 -15.15 7.05 2.37
N LYS A 318 -15.08 8.33 2.74
CA LYS A 318 -15.66 8.87 3.97
C LYS A 318 -16.44 10.13 3.64
N ALA A 319 -17.70 10.18 4.03
CA ALA A 319 -18.52 11.36 3.82
C ALA A 319 -19.54 11.57 4.94
N PHE A 320 -19.85 12.84 5.17
CA PHE A 320 -21.01 13.26 5.95
C PHE A 320 -22.21 13.37 5.00
N ILE A 321 -23.21 12.52 5.21
CA ILE A 321 -24.38 12.38 4.35
C ILE A 321 -25.58 13.02 5.06
N THR A 322 -26.33 13.82 4.29
CA THR A 322 -27.59 14.45 4.74
C THR A 322 -28.74 13.94 3.88
N LEU A 323 -29.66 13.20 4.48
CA LEU A 323 -30.85 12.67 3.83
C LEU A 323 -32.05 13.56 4.15
N PRO A 324 -32.63 14.27 3.16
CA PRO A 324 -33.87 15.02 3.36
C PRO A 324 -35.06 14.04 3.46
N PRO A 325 -36.12 14.36 4.20
CA PRO A 325 -37.31 13.51 4.28
C PRO A 325 -37.94 13.30 2.90
N VAL A 326 -38.37 12.08 2.62
CA VAL A 326 -39.12 11.73 1.40
C VAL A 326 -40.59 12.07 1.58
N LYS A 327 -41.16 11.79 2.76
CA LYS A 327 -42.53 12.13 3.11
C LYS A 327 -42.64 13.60 3.51
N ALA A 328 -43.46 14.35 2.78
CA ALA A 328 -43.75 15.74 3.11
C ALA A 328 -44.49 15.84 4.46
N GLY A 329 -44.04 16.73 5.34
CA GLY A 329 -44.67 16.98 6.64
C GLY A 329 -44.38 15.93 7.71
N LEU A 330 -43.33 15.12 7.54
CA LEU A 330 -42.88 14.20 8.59
C LEU A 330 -42.51 14.98 9.85
N ASN A 331 -43.15 14.64 10.97
CA ASN A 331 -42.81 15.18 12.29
C ASN A 331 -42.47 14.02 13.21
N LEU A 332 -41.20 13.90 13.55
CA LEU A 332 -40.67 12.80 14.34
C LEU A 332 -40.87 13.10 15.83
N SER A 333 -41.51 12.17 16.54
CA SER A 333 -41.90 12.31 17.95
C SER A 333 -41.19 11.33 18.90
N SER A 334 -40.46 10.34 18.38
CA SER A 334 -39.68 9.41 19.21
C SER A 334 -38.40 10.07 19.71
N GLU A 335 -37.96 9.69 20.91
CA GLU A 335 -36.66 10.15 21.45
C GLU A 335 -35.48 9.38 20.86
N ASN A 336 -35.71 8.15 20.39
CA ASN A 336 -34.66 7.29 19.84
C ASN A 336 -35.07 6.74 18.47
N TYR A 337 -34.12 6.78 17.54
CA TYR A 337 -34.27 6.20 16.21
C TYR A 337 -33.06 5.34 15.86
N GLN A 338 -33.28 4.33 15.03
CA GLN A 338 -32.23 3.52 14.44
C GLN A 338 -32.18 3.69 12.93
N LEU A 339 -30.99 3.98 12.42
CA LEU A 339 -30.70 4.07 11.00
C LEU A 339 -30.17 2.74 10.50
N TYR A 340 -30.73 2.24 9.41
CA TYR A 340 -30.29 1.03 8.74
C TYR A 340 -29.85 1.33 7.32
N VAL A 341 -28.62 0.98 6.97
CA VAL A 341 -28.05 1.15 5.62
C VAL A 341 -27.90 -0.22 4.96
N TYR A 342 -28.51 -0.39 3.79
CA TYR A 342 -28.53 -1.64 3.04
C TYR A 342 -27.68 -1.54 1.77
N THR A 343 -26.84 -2.55 1.55
CA THR A 343 -26.05 -2.67 0.33
C THR A 343 -26.65 -3.69 -0.63
N VAL A 344 -26.25 -3.60 -1.91
CA VAL A 344 -26.64 -4.57 -2.95
C VAL A 344 -26.19 -6.00 -2.63
N SER A 345 -25.14 -6.16 -1.82
CA SER A 345 -24.65 -7.47 -1.38
C SER A 345 -25.47 -8.08 -0.23
N GLY A 346 -26.61 -7.48 0.12
CA GLY A 346 -27.48 -7.95 1.21
C GLY A 346 -26.94 -7.67 2.61
N ARG A 347 -25.91 -6.82 2.76
CA ARG A 347 -25.41 -6.40 4.08
C ARG A 347 -26.23 -5.25 4.63
N ARG A 348 -26.30 -5.20 5.96
CA ARG A 348 -27.00 -4.18 6.73
C ARG A 348 -26.05 -3.61 7.78
N TYR A 349 -25.99 -2.29 7.87
CA TYR A 349 -25.25 -1.57 8.91
C TYR A 349 -26.24 -0.71 9.70
N GLU A 350 -26.02 -0.58 11.00
CA GLU A 350 -26.94 0.09 11.91
C GLU A 350 -26.25 1.18 12.71
N LEU A 351 -26.98 2.25 13.01
CA LEU A 351 -26.54 3.36 13.84
C LEU A 351 -27.70 3.86 14.68
N GLU A 352 -27.49 3.96 15.99
CA GLU A 352 -28.42 4.68 16.86
C GLU A 352 -28.27 6.19 16.65
N LEU A 353 -29.40 6.84 16.39
CA LEU A 353 -29.49 8.29 16.21
C LEU A 353 -29.96 8.91 17.51
N LYS A 354 -29.34 10.04 17.87
CA LYS A 354 -29.73 10.89 18.99
C LYS A 354 -30.42 12.16 18.51
#